data_AF-X0S6N0-F1
#
_entry.id   AF-X0S6N0-F1
#
_cell.length_a   1.000
_cell.length_b   1.000
_cell.length_c   1.000
_cell.angle_alpha   90.00
_cell.angle_beta   90.00
_cell.angle_gamma   90.00
#
_symmetry.space_group_name_H-M   'P 1'
#
loop_
_entity.id
_entity.type
_entity.pdbx_description
1 polymer ?
#
loop_
_entity_poly.entity_id
_entity_poly.type
_entity_poly.pdbx_seq_one_letter_code
_entity_poly.pdbx_strand_id
1 'polypeptide(L)' 'MSFRYTKPFARLIDEFSKMPGIGPKTAQRLAFYILRNSSESVASLAKAILEA' A
#
# COMPACT_ATOMS: atom_id res chain seq x y z
N MET A 1 -17.38 0.01 7.49
CA MET A 1 -16.56 1.04 8.17
C MET A 1 -16.01 1.99 7.10
N SER A 2 -16.71 3.10 6.83
CA SER A 2 -16.30 4.06 5.79
C SER A 2 -15.16 4.92 6.29
N PHE A 3 -13.93 4.44 6.12
CA PHE A 3 -12.76 5.27 6.30
C PHE A 3 -12.65 6.23 5.10
N ARG A 4 -12.79 7.54 5.35
CA ARG A 4 -12.62 8.59 4.32
C ARG A 4 -11.13 8.77 4.00
N TYR A 5 -10.60 7.85 3.21
CA TYR A 5 -9.27 7.97 2.62
C TYR A 5 -9.34 8.72 1.28
N THR A 6 -8.24 9.36 0.89
CA THR A 6 -8.11 9.87 -0.48
C THR A 6 -8.23 8.69 -1.46
N LYS A 7 -8.86 8.90 -2.61
CA LYS A 7 -9.01 7.85 -3.65
C LYS A 7 -7.73 7.02 -3.89
N PRO A 8 -6.53 7.62 -4.07
CA PRO A 8 -5.30 6.84 -4.29
C PRO A 8 -4.89 6.02 -3.05
N PHE A 9 -5.08 6.54 -1.84
CA PHE A 9 -4.73 5.81 -0.62
C PHE A 9 -5.66 4.61 -0.39
N ALA A 10 -6.97 4.78 -0.62
CA ALA A 10 -7.93 3.68 -0.52
C ALA A 10 -7.60 2.53 -1.49
N ARG A 11 -7.21 2.86 -2.74
CA ARG A 11 -6.76 1.86 -3.72
C ARG A 11 -5.53 1.09 -3.22
N LEU A 12 -4.57 1.80 -2.62
CA LEU A 12 -3.34 1.19 -2.13
C LEU A 12 -3.62 0.18 -1.00
N ILE A 13 -4.57 0.49 -0.11
CA ILE A 13 -5.05 -0.44 0.93
C ILE A 13 -5.76 -1.65 0.30
N ASP A 14 -6.59 -1.43 -0.71
CA ASP A 14 -7.30 -2.51 -1.41
C ASP A 14 -6.31 -3.47 -2.08
N GLU A 15 -5.30 -2.97 -2.80
CA GLU A 15 -4.27 -3.80 -3.42
C GLU A 15 -3.47 -4.59 -2.37
N PHE A 16 -3.07 -3.97 -1.26
CA PHE A 16 -2.38 -4.70 -0.19
C PHE A 16 -3.27 -5.76 0.47
N SER A 17 -4.59 -5.54 0.56
CA SER A 17 -5.53 -6.49 1.16
C SER A 17 -5.76 -7.74 0.30
N LYS A 18 -5.40 -7.71 -0.99
CA LYS A 18 -5.48 -8.88 -1.89
C LYS A 18 -4.33 -9.87 -1.67
N MET A 19 -3.26 -9.46 -0.99
CA MET A 19 -2.11 -10.33 -0.74
C MET A 19 -2.44 -11.41 0.29
N PRO A 20 -1.97 -12.65 0.10
CA PRO A 20 -2.23 -13.74 1.05
C PRO A 20 -1.64 -13.40 2.43
N GLY A 21 -2.47 -13.51 3.47
CA GLY A 21 -2.07 -13.21 4.86
C GLY A 21 -2.11 -11.72 5.25
N ILE A 22 -2.53 -10.82 4.35
CA ILE A 22 -2.66 -9.39 4.65
C ILE A 22 -4.14 -9.02 4.81
N GLY A 23 -4.58 -8.87 6.06
CA GLY A 23 -5.91 -8.34 6.38
C GLY A 23 -5.99 -6.81 6.26
N PRO A 24 -7.21 -6.23 6.30
CA PRO A 24 -7.44 -4.79 6.06
C PRO A 24 -6.67 -3.86 7.02
N LYS A 25 -6.51 -4.27 8.29
CA LYS A 25 -5.72 -3.51 9.28
C LYS A 25 -4.23 -3.50 8.95
N THR A 26 -3.70 -4.63 8.46
CA THR A 26 -2.30 -4.76 8.05
C THR A 26 -2.07 -4.00 6.74
N ALA A 27 -2.98 -4.12 5.77
CA ALA A 27 -2.94 -3.37 4.53
C ALA A 27 -2.92 -1.85 4.75
N GLN A 28 -3.78 -1.35 5.65
CA GLN A 28 -3.76 0.05 6.06
C GLN A 28 -2.41 0.48 6.65
N ARG A 29 -1.81 -0.36 7.52
CA ARG A 29 -0.49 -0.10 8.10
C ARG A 29 0.60 -0.02 7.04
N LEU A 30 0.59 -0.93 6.07
CA LEU A 30 1.53 -0.92 4.95
C LEU A 30 1.34 0.31 4.06
N ALA A 31 0.10 0.68 3.76
CA ALA A 31 -0.19 1.90 3.00
C ALA A 31 0.36 3.15 3.71
N PHE A 32 0.18 3.27 5.03
CA PHE A 32 0.76 4.37 5.81
C PHE A 32 2.28 4.34 5.84
N TYR A 33 2.89 3.14 5.88
CA TYR A 33 4.33 3.00 5.79
C TYR A 33 4.84 3.56 4.45
N ILE A 34 4.26 3.15 3.32
CA ILE A 34 4.62 3.67 1.99
C ILE A 34 4.51 5.20 1.91
N LEU A 35 3.44 5.79 2.45
CA LEU A 35 3.26 7.26 2.49
C LEU A 35 4.34 8.00 3.29
N ARG A 36 4.93 7.35 4.29
CA ARG A 36 5.99 7.93 5.13
C ARG A 36 7.40 7.73 4.57
N ASN A 37 7.56 6.86 3.57
CA ASN A 37 8.86 6.62 2.95
C ASN A 37 9.19 7.69 1.91
N SER A 38 10.47 7.79 1.55
CA SER A 38 10.89 8.63 0.44
C SER A 38 10.34 8.10 -0.89
N SER A 39 10.07 9.01 -1.82
CA SER A 39 9.60 8.66 -3.17
C SER A 39 10.53 7.69 -3.89
N GLU A 40 11.84 7.80 -3.66
CA GLU A 40 12.86 6.92 -4.24
C GLU A 40 12.74 5.47 -3.73
N SER A 41 12.53 5.30 -2.43
CA SER A 41 12.34 3.97 -1.84
C SER A 41 11.08 3.29 -2.37
N VAL A 42 9.98 4.05 -2.48
CA VAL A 42 8.71 3.55 -3.04
C VAL A 42 8.85 3.18 -4.52
N ALA A 43 9.57 4.00 -5.29
CA ALA A 43 9.83 3.73 -6.70
C ALA A 43 10.69 2.46 -6.89
N SER A 44 11.71 2.28 -6.04
CA SER A 44 12.55 1.07 -6.05
C SER A 44 11.73 -0.19 -5.74
N LEU A 45 10.85 -0.14 -4.73
CA LEU A 45 9.94 -1.23 -4.42
C LEU A 45 8.99 -1.55 -5.60
N ALA A 46 8.38 -0.53 -6.19
CA ALA A 46 7.48 -0.71 -7.33
C ALA A 46 8.20 -1.35 -8.52
N LYS A 47 9.44 -0.91 -8.79
CA LYS A 47 10.28 -1.49 -9.84
C LYS A 47 10.60 -2.96 -9.56
N ALA A 48 10.98 -3.30 -8.33
CA ALA A 48 11.24 -4.69 -7.94
C ALA A 48 10.00 -5.59 -8.11
N ILE A 49 8.80 -5.07 -7.86
CA ILE A 49 7.54 -5.80 -8.09
C ILE A 49 7.28 -6.02 -9.60
N LEU A 50 7.61 -5.05 -10.45
CA LEU A 50 7.39 -5.13 -11.91
C LEU A 50 8.42 -6.01 -12.63
N GLU A 51 9.63 -6.14 -12.07
CA GLU A 51 10.73 -6.95 -12.63
C GLU A 51 10.73 -8.41 -12.14
N ALA A 52 9.94 -8.74 -11.12
CA ALA A 52 9.80 -10.08 -10.56
C ALA A 52 8.82 -10.94 -11.37
#